data_AF-A0A7Y5HDA4-F1
#
_entry.id   AF-A0A7Y5HDA4-F1
#
_cell.length_a   1.000
_cell.length_b   1.000
_cell.length_c   1.000
_cell.angle_alpha   90.00
_cell.angle_beta   90.00
_cell.angle_gamma   90.00
#
_symmetry.space_group_name_H-M   'P 1'
#
loop_
_entity.id
_entity.type
_entity.pdbx_description
1 polymer ?
#
loop_
_entity_poly.entity_id
_entity_poly.type
_entity_poly.pdbx_seq_one_letter_code
_entity_poly.pdbx_strand_id
1 'polypeptide(L)' 'ARNSRAAGNALRTLESAAAGSGNLMPPILAAVTAEATLGEISGALRTVFGRHVPPRR' A
#
# COMPACT_ATOMS: atom_id res chain seq x y z
N ALA A 1 20.41 0.69 6.19
CA ALA A 1 19.90 -0.66 5.95
C ALA A 1 18.39 -0.60 6.04
N ARG A 2 17.68 -1.07 5.01
CA ARG A 2 16.22 -1.03 4.94
C ARG A 2 15.61 -1.68 6.18
N ASN A 3 14.72 -0.98 6.89
CA ASN A 3 14.00 -1.55 8.02
C ASN A 3 12.80 -2.35 7.50
N SER A 4 13.07 -3.59 7.04
CA SER A 4 12.08 -4.50 6.46
C SER A 4 10.86 -4.73 7.37
N ARG A 5 11.04 -4.65 8.70
CA ARG A 5 9.96 -4.79 9.67
C ARG A 5 9.06 -3.56 9.69
N ALA A 6 9.64 -2.36 9.71
CA ALA A 6 8.87 -1.11 9.66
C ALA A 6 8.10 -0.98 8.34
N ALA A 7 8.75 -1.30 7.21
CA ALA A 7 8.09 -1.32 5.90
C ALA A 7 6.93 -2.33 5.87
N GLY A 8 7.15 -3.56 6.36
CA GLY A 8 6.08 -4.57 6.44
C GLY A 8 4.90 -4.15 7.33
N ASN A 9 5.15 -3.47 8.45
CA ASN A 9 4.08 -2.95 9.30
C ASN A 9 3.28 -1.85 8.59
N ALA A 10 3.96 -0.90 7.95
CA ALA A 10 3.31 0.20 7.23
C ALA A 10 2.45 -0.32 6.07
N LEU A 11 2.94 -1.33 5.32
CA LEU A 11 2.18 -1.96 4.24
C LEU A 11 0.92 -2.68 4.76
N ARG A 12 0.98 -3.39 5.89
CA ARG A 12 -0.23 -4.02 6.49
C ARG A 12 -1.25 -2.98 6.97
N THR A 13 -0.79 -1.87 7.53
CA THR A 13 -1.69 -0.76 7.89
C THR A 13 -2.32 -0.15 6.64
N LEU A 14 -1.56 -0.02 5.55
CA LEU A 14 -2.09 0.45 4.26
C LEU A 14 -3.16 -0.48 3.70
N GLU A 15 -2.94 -1.79 3.74
CA GLU A 15 -3.94 -2.79 3.31
C GLU A 15 -5.23 -2.69 4.14
N SER A 16 -5.11 -2.58 5.47
CA SER A 16 -6.27 -2.41 6.36
C SER A 16 -7.03 -1.11 6.07
N ALA A 17 -6.31 0.01 5.87
CA ALA A 17 -6.93 1.29 5.52
C ALA A 17 -7.63 1.23 4.15
N ALA A 18 -7.02 0.55 3.16
CA ALA A 18 -7.59 0.32 1.84
C ALA A 18 -8.83 -0.57 1.87
N ALA A 19 -8.88 -1.56 2.76
CA ALA A 19 -10.05 -2.43 2.92
C ALA A 19 -11.23 -1.71 3.60
N GLY A 20 -10.95 -0.62 4.32
CA GLY A 20 -11.95 0.26 4.92
C GLY A 20 -12.21 1.53 4.12
N SER A 21 -12.63 2.57 4.84
CA SER A 21 -12.90 3.92 4.30
C SER A 21 -11.94 4.99 4.86
N GLY A 22 -10.81 4.55 5.41
CA GLY A 22 -9.82 5.43 6.04
C GLY A 22 -8.98 6.20 5.01
N ASN A 23 -8.32 7.27 5.46
CA ASN A 23 -7.38 8.02 4.63
C ASN A 23 -6.10 7.19 4.37
N LEU A 24 -5.74 7.02 3.09
CA LEU A 24 -4.56 6.25 2.68
C LEU A 24 -3.25 7.03 2.75
N MET A 25 -3.29 8.36 2.81
CA MET A 25 -2.08 9.18 2.81
C MET A 25 -1.16 8.93 4.01
N PRO A 26 -1.65 8.89 5.27
CA PRO A 26 -0.79 8.61 6.41
C PRO A 26 -0.01 7.27 6.32
N PRO A 27 -0.63 6.10 6.01
CA PRO A 27 0.13 4.87 5.86
C PRO A 27 1.04 4.82 4.62
N ILE A 28 0.71 5.53 3.53
CA ILE A 28 1.61 5.67 2.38
C ILE A 28 2.89 6.42 2.78
N LEU A 29 2.77 7.55 3.49
CA LEU A 29 3.92 8.30 3.97
C LEU A 29 4.79 7.48 4.92
N ALA A 30 4.17 6.69 5.81
CA ALA A 30 4.89 5.76 6.69
C ALA A 30 5.66 4.70 5.90
N ALA A 31 5.07 4.14 4.84
CA ALA A 31 5.73 3.15 3.98
C ALA A 31 6.92 3.75 3.23
N VAL A 32 6.76 4.95 2.64
CA VAL A 32 7.85 5.66 1.95
C VAL A 32 8.98 6.02 2.91
N THR A 33 8.65 6.50 4.11
CA THR A 33 9.65 6.81 5.16
C THR A 33 10.43 5.57 5.60
N ALA A 34 9.80 4.40 5.55
CA ALA A 34 10.44 3.10 5.82
C ALA A 34 11.19 2.51 4.61
N GLU A 35 11.43 3.31 3.57
CA GLU A 35 12.09 2.90 2.31
C GLU A 35 11.36 1.72 1.63
N ALA A 36 10.02 1.66 1.73
CA ALA A 36 9.24 0.75 0.91
C ALA A 36 9.26 1.21 -0.55
N THR A 37 9.37 0.25 -1.46
CA THR A 37 9.41 0.52 -2.89
C THR A 37 8.01 0.82 -3.44
N LEU A 38 7.97 1.51 -4.58
CA LEU A 38 6.71 1.73 -5.30
C LEU A 38 5.99 0.41 -5.63
N GLY A 39 6.75 -0.64 -5.96
CA GLY A 39 6.20 -1.96 -6.28
C GLY A 39 5.47 -2.60 -5.10
N GLU A 40 6.01 -2.47 -3.89
CA GLU A 40 5.41 -3.03 -2.67
C GLU A 40 4.16 -2.25 -2.25
N ILE A 41 4.21 -0.92 -2.31
CA ILE A 41 3.03 -0.07 -2.02
C ILE A 41 1.93 -0.36 -3.04
N SER A 42 2.27 -0.40 -4.33
CA SER A 42 1.31 -0.74 -5.39
C SER A 42 0.81 -2.19 -5.28
N GLY A 43 1.63 -3.10 -4.76
CA GLY A 43 1.27 -4.49 -4.50
C GLY A 43 0.21 -4.59 -3.41
N ALA A 44 0.44 -3.93 -2.27
CA ALA A 44 -0.50 -3.86 -1.15
C ALA A 44 -1.86 -3.24 -1.55
N LEU A 45 -1.87 -2.19 -2.37
CA LEU A 45 -3.15 -1.64 -2.86
C LEU A 45 -3.85 -2.58 -3.84
N ARG A 46 -3.09 -3.36 -4.62
CA ARG A 46 -3.62 -4.31 -5.59
C ARG A 46 -4.24 -5.54 -4.95
N THR A 47 -3.81 -5.96 -3.76
CA THR A 47 -4.43 -7.08 -3.04
C THR A 47 -5.86 -6.73 -2.61
N VAL A 48 -6.14 -5.47 -2.31
CA VAL A 48 -7.46 -5.01 -1.87
C VAL A 48 -8.34 -4.54 -3.03
N PHE A 49 -7.84 -3.63 -3.88
CA PHE A 49 -8.63 -3.01 -4.94
C PHE A 49 -8.62 -3.81 -6.25
N GLY A 50 -7.72 -4.79 -6.39
CA GLY A 50 -7.48 -5.47 -7.64
C GLY A 50 -6.80 -4.58 -8.67
N ARG A 51 -7.07 -4.82 -9.96
CA ARG A 51 -6.55 -4.03 -11.07
C ARG A 51 -7.71 -3.46 -11.87
N HIS A 52 -7.62 -2.19 -12.23
CA HIS A 52 -8.56 -1.60 -13.17
C HIS A 52 -8.47 -2.31 -14.52
N VAL A 53 -9.62 -2.74 -15.03
CA VAL A 53 -9.77 -3.30 -16.38
C VAL A 53 -10.66 -2.33 -17.16
N PRO A 54 -10.13 -1.66 -18.21
CA PRO A 54 -10.93 -0.75 -18.99
C PRO A 54 -12.05 -1.51 -19.74
N PRO A 55 -13.24 -0.90 -19.92
CA PRO A 55 -14.35 -1.53 -20.64
C PRO A 55 -13.96 -1.78 -22.10
N ARG A 56 -14.34 -2.96 -22.63
CA ARG A 56 -14.17 -3.27 -24.04
C ARG A 56 -15.29 -2.58 -24.84
N ARG A 57 -14.91 -1.74 -25.79
CA ARG A 57 -15.82 -1.15 -26.79
C ARG A 57 -16.11 -2.14 -27.90
#